data_AF-A0A9W9LEQ4-F1
#
_entry.id   AF-A0A9W9LEQ4-F1
#
_cell.length_a   1.000
_cell.length_b   1.000
_cell.length_c   1.000
_cell.angle_alpha   90.00
_cell.angle_beta   90.00
_cell.angle_gamma   90.00
#
_symmetry.space_group_name_H-M   'P 1'
#
loop_
_entity.id
_entity.type
_entity.pdbx_description
1 polymer ?
#
loop_
_entity_poly.entity_id
_entity_poly.type
_entity_poly.pdbx_seq_one_letter_code
_entity_poly.pdbx_strand_id
1 'polypeptide(L)'
;MFLAPFLHTSLMTGTAVAHTRDDGLAKTPPMGWNTYNHYSCAPNDTTVQSNAQALIYLGLADLGYRKVTIDCGWTVPGRLKNGSLTWNETWFPAGFRLDSRLWGNDNCFADAATVFPNNQYTSSTSPRTRYANMTKALDAQDRSVLFQICEWGTWRIGNDIVPARRSIFQTLNQAVPQASYAGPEEQTHFSMWAILKSPLVIGGALKDDWTSMGKTSLSILTNKDVIGFNQG
;
A
#
# COMPACT_ATOMS: atom_id res chain seq x y z
N MET A 1 -15.46 34.05 -50.39
CA MET A 1 -16.12 34.06 -49.07
C MET A 1 -16.15 32.62 -48.58
N PHE A 2 -15.14 32.21 -47.81
CA PHE A 2 -15.03 30.85 -47.25
C PHE A 2 -15.24 30.95 -45.74
N LEU A 3 -16.27 30.29 -45.22
CA LEU A 3 -16.55 30.12 -43.79
C LEU A 3 -15.83 28.85 -43.30
N ALA A 4 -14.93 28.99 -42.32
CA ALA A 4 -14.37 27.88 -41.58
C ALA A 4 -15.21 27.62 -40.30
N PRO A 5 -15.50 26.36 -39.93
CA PRO A 5 -16.22 26.06 -38.70
C PRO A 5 -15.28 26.08 -37.49
N PHE A 6 -15.66 26.81 -36.45
CA PHE A 6 -15.00 26.79 -35.14
C PHE A 6 -15.30 25.47 -34.42
N LEU A 7 -14.30 24.61 -34.24
CA LEU A 7 -14.37 23.50 -33.28
C LEU A 7 -14.34 24.09 -31.86
N HIS A 8 -15.43 23.92 -31.11
CA HIS A 8 -15.43 24.07 -29.66
C HIS A 8 -14.77 22.84 -29.04
N THR A 9 -13.54 22.98 -28.55
CA THR A 9 -12.93 22.02 -27.63
C THR A 9 -13.51 22.22 -26.24
N SER A 10 -14.48 21.38 -25.86
CA SER A 10 -14.90 21.25 -24.46
C SER A 10 -13.77 20.54 -23.69
N LEU A 11 -13.06 21.28 -22.85
CA LEU A 11 -12.17 20.70 -21.85
C LEU A 11 -13.04 20.00 -20.80
N MET A 12 -13.11 18.67 -20.83
CA MET A 12 -13.66 17.89 -19.72
C MET A 12 -12.70 18.02 -18.53
N THR A 13 -12.97 18.96 -17.63
CA THR A 13 -12.35 19.03 -16.31
C THR A 13 -12.90 17.90 -15.43
N GLY A 14 -12.47 16.67 -15.70
CA GLY A 14 -12.67 15.55 -14.80
C GLY A 14 -11.73 15.68 -13.60
N THR A 15 -12.14 16.39 -12.55
CA THR A 15 -11.48 16.27 -11.25
C THR A 15 -11.75 14.85 -10.74
N ALA A 16 -10.73 14.00 -10.74
CA ALA A 16 -10.78 12.76 -9.96
C ALA A 16 -10.84 13.15 -8.48
N VAL A 17 -12.05 13.20 -7.91
CA VAL A 17 -12.23 13.39 -6.48
C VAL A 17 -11.84 12.06 -5.83
N ALA A 18 -10.67 12.03 -5.18
CA ALA A 18 -10.36 10.97 -4.23
C ALA A 18 -11.38 11.07 -3.09
N HIS A 19 -12.32 10.13 -3.04
CA HIS A 19 -13.34 10.09 -2.00
C HIS A 19 -12.72 9.56 -0.69
N THR A 20 -12.06 10.41 0.09
CA THR A 20 -11.65 10.02 1.45
C THR A 20 -12.89 9.97 2.34
N ARG A 21 -12.97 8.95 3.21
CA ARG A 21 -14.03 8.85 4.21
C ARG A 21 -13.75 9.87 5.30
N ASP A 22 -14.75 10.63 5.72
CA ASP A 22 -14.62 11.61 6.81
C ASP A 22 -14.75 10.94 8.19
N ASP A 23 -13.91 9.95 8.45
CA ASP A 23 -13.80 9.25 9.75
C ASP A 23 -12.64 9.77 10.60
N GLY A 24 -12.03 10.88 10.16
CA GLY A 24 -10.87 11.50 10.81
C GLY A 24 -9.54 10.77 10.60
N LEU A 25 -9.52 9.62 9.91
CA LEU A 25 -8.31 8.88 9.57
C LEU A 25 -7.75 9.31 8.21
N ALA A 26 -6.44 9.12 8.01
CA ALA A 26 -5.75 9.39 6.74
C ALA A 26 -6.02 10.79 6.14
N LYS A 27 -6.07 11.82 7.00
CA LYS A 27 -6.09 13.24 6.59
C LYS A 27 -4.91 13.60 5.68
N THR A 28 -3.80 12.89 5.85
CA THR A 28 -2.64 12.90 4.97
C THR A 28 -2.41 11.47 4.46
N PRO A 29 -1.69 11.31 3.32
CA PRO A 29 -1.41 9.98 2.79
C PRO A 29 -0.72 9.10 3.85
N PRO A 30 -1.16 7.85 4.06
CA PRO A 30 -0.56 6.99 5.07
C PRO A 30 0.88 6.63 4.72
N MET A 31 1.72 6.52 5.75
CA MET A 31 3.13 6.16 5.61
C MET A 31 3.45 4.91 6.45
N GLY A 32 4.31 4.03 5.93
CA GLY A 32 4.63 2.78 6.62
C GLY A 32 5.54 1.85 5.83
N TRP A 33 5.39 0.55 6.08
CA TRP A 33 6.11 -0.54 5.45
C TRP A 33 5.18 -1.71 5.15
N ASN A 34 5.40 -2.43 4.05
CA ASN A 34 4.62 -3.62 3.64
C ASN A 34 5.57 -4.77 3.25
N THR A 35 5.22 -6.00 3.67
CA THR A 35 6.01 -7.22 3.43
C THR A 35 6.13 -7.66 1.97
N TYR A 36 5.12 -7.39 1.12
CA TYR A 36 4.90 -8.12 -0.14
C TYR A 36 6.05 -8.00 -1.13
N ASN A 37 6.54 -6.79 -1.40
CA ASN A 37 7.43 -6.61 -2.56
C ASN A 37 8.79 -7.30 -2.38
N HIS A 38 9.29 -7.43 -1.14
CA HIS A 38 10.55 -8.13 -0.86
C HIS A 38 10.32 -9.60 -0.45
N TYR A 39 9.26 -9.90 0.30
CA TYR A 39 9.05 -11.23 0.89
C TYR A 39 7.93 -12.05 0.24
N SER A 40 7.21 -11.49 -0.74
CA SER A 40 6.01 -12.10 -1.33
C SER A 40 5.02 -12.56 -0.25
N CYS A 41 4.40 -13.74 -0.42
CA CYS A 41 3.59 -14.39 0.60
C CYS A 41 4.39 -15.30 1.54
N ALA A 42 5.68 -15.04 1.73
CA ALA A 42 6.56 -15.79 2.62
C ALA A 42 7.15 -14.99 3.82
N PRO A 43 6.49 -13.97 4.41
CA PRO A 43 7.01 -13.34 5.62
C PRO A 43 6.85 -14.26 6.84
N ASN A 44 7.73 -14.10 7.82
CA ASN A 44 7.59 -14.73 9.14
C ASN A 44 7.71 -13.68 10.26
N ASP A 45 7.46 -14.09 11.50
CA ASP A 45 7.49 -13.22 12.68
C ASP A 45 8.80 -12.46 12.84
N THR A 46 9.94 -13.14 12.69
CA THR A 46 11.27 -12.54 12.79
C THR A 46 11.45 -11.43 11.75
N THR A 47 11.11 -11.70 10.50
CA THR A 47 11.19 -10.72 9.41
C THR A 47 10.35 -9.50 9.70
N VAL A 48 9.12 -9.69 10.18
CA VAL A 48 8.22 -8.58 10.44
C VAL A 48 8.69 -7.76 11.64
N GLN A 49 9.10 -8.40 12.72
CA GLN A 49 9.62 -7.72 13.91
C GLN A 49 10.93 -6.97 13.61
N SER A 50 11.85 -7.56 12.86
CA SER A 50 13.12 -6.91 12.51
C SER A 50 12.91 -5.64 11.67
N ASN A 51 12.00 -5.70 10.70
CA ASN A 51 11.66 -4.54 9.87
C ASN A 51 10.87 -3.49 10.68
N ALA A 52 9.89 -3.89 11.49
CA ALA A 52 9.17 -2.97 12.37
C ALA A 52 10.11 -2.23 13.32
N GLN A 53 11.08 -2.94 13.90
CA GLN A 53 12.09 -2.36 14.76
C GLN A 53 13.06 -1.44 13.99
N ALA A 54 13.40 -1.79 12.74
CA ALA A 54 14.22 -0.96 11.87
C ALA A 54 13.56 0.37 11.52
N LEU A 55 12.23 0.46 11.42
CA LEU A 55 11.53 1.74 11.26
C LEU A 55 11.90 2.72 12.38
N ILE A 56 12.03 2.23 13.61
CA ILE A 56 12.42 3.04 14.78
C ILE A 56 13.91 3.36 14.71
N TYR A 57 14.77 2.34 14.57
CA TYR A 57 16.23 2.53 14.62
C TYR A 57 16.79 3.37 13.48
N LEU A 58 16.15 3.36 12.31
CA LEU A 58 16.53 4.17 11.16
C LEU A 58 15.90 5.57 11.19
N GLY A 59 15.13 5.91 12.23
CA GLY A 59 14.45 7.21 12.37
C GLY A 59 13.26 7.42 11.44
N LEU A 60 12.84 6.40 10.69
CA LEU A 60 11.70 6.47 9.76
C LEU A 60 10.38 6.65 10.50
N ALA A 61 10.21 6.02 11.66
CA ALA A 61 9.02 6.18 12.49
C ALA A 61 8.79 7.65 12.91
N ASP A 62 9.86 8.39 13.19
CA ASP A 62 9.80 9.81 13.56
C ASP A 62 9.42 10.70 12.38
N LEU A 63 9.65 10.24 11.15
CA LEU A 63 9.21 10.90 9.92
C LEU A 63 7.77 10.53 9.50
N GLY A 64 7.11 9.63 10.24
CA GLY A 64 5.72 9.25 10.02
C GLY A 64 5.50 7.84 9.48
N TYR A 65 6.57 7.10 9.11
CA TYR A 65 6.48 5.70 8.67
C TYR A 65 6.15 4.77 9.85
N ARG A 66 4.89 4.78 10.30
CA ARG A 66 4.46 4.09 11.53
C ARG A 66 3.60 2.86 11.27
N LYS A 67 3.11 2.66 10.05
CA LYS A 67 2.29 1.49 9.72
C LYS A 67 3.16 0.30 9.31
N VAL A 68 2.83 -0.88 9.81
CA VAL A 68 3.43 -2.16 9.44
C VAL A 68 2.32 -3.02 8.85
N THR A 69 2.37 -3.24 7.55
CA THR A 69 1.36 -4.01 6.84
C THR A 69 1.91 -5.40 6.53
N ILE A 70 1.23 -6.44 7.01
CA ILE A 70 1.46 -7.80 6.51
C ILE A 70 0.46 -8.04 5.41
N ASP A 71 0.98 -8.40 4.25
CA ASP A 71 0.19 -8.56 3.05
C ASP A 71 -0.47 -9.95 3.00
N CYS A 72 0.16 -10.90 2.33
CA CYS A 72 -0.25 -12.29 2.25
C CYS A 72 0.68 -13.25 3.02
N GLY A 73 0.24 -14.49 3.18
CA GLY A 73 1.04 -15.58 3.78
C GLY A 73 0.90 -15.76 5.30
N TRP A 74 0.20 -14.85 5.99
CA TRP A 74 0.06 -14.91 7.45
C TRP A 74 -1.04 -15.85 7.95
N THR A 75 -2.09 -16.09 7.17
CA THR A 75 -3.20 -16.99 7.53
C THR A 75 -2.88 -18.44 7.23
N VAL A 76 -3.49 -19.37 7.97
CA VAL A 76 -3.59 -20.77 7.51
C VAL A 76 -4.48 -20.87 6.26
N PRO A 77 -4.33 -21.93 5.44
CA PRO A 77 -5.31 -22.22 4.39
C PRO A 77 -6.70 -22.49 5.00
N GLY A 78 -7.66 -21.63 4.68
CA GLY A 78 -9.05 -21.78 5.10
C GLY A 78 -9.38 -21.07 6.43
N ARG A 79 -10.44 -21.55 7.08
CA ARG A 79 -11.01 -20.96 8.30
C ARG A 79 -11.11 -22.02 9.39
N LEU A 80 -11.11 -21.55 10.64
CA LEU A 80 -11.45 -22.39 11.79
C LEU A 80 -12.90 -22.93 11.66
N LYS A 81 -13.24 -23.95 12.45
CA LYS A 81 -14.59 -24.54 12.47
C LYS A 81 -15.71 -23.52 12.72
N ASN A 82 -15.42 -22.44 13.43
CA ASN A 82 -16.35 -21.34 13.70
C ASN A 82 -16.39 -20.27 12.60
N GLY A 83 -15.69 -20.47 11.47
CA GLY A 83 -15.61 -19.52 10.36
C GLY A 83 -14.58 -18.39 10.53
N SER A 84 -13.84 -18.33 11.65
CA SER A 84 -12.83 -17.29 11.89
C SER A 84 -11.55 -17.54 11.10
N LEU A 85 -10.86 -16.46 10.73
CA LEU A 85 -9.48 -16.54 10.24
C LEU A 85 -8.54 -16.81 11.42
N THR A 86 -7.45 -17.53 11.16
CA THR A 86 -6.36 -17.71 12.13
C THR A 86 -5.02 -17.61 11.41
N TRP A 87 -3.97 -17.28 12.16
CA TRP A 87 -2.61 -17.19 11.62
C TRP A 87 -1.92 -18.55 11.58
N ASN A 88 -0.88 -18.64 10.76
CA ASN A 88 0.02 -19.78 10.71
C ASN A 88 1.01 -19.71 11.89
N GLU A 89 0.74 -20.46 12.96
CA GLU A 89 1.57 -20.49 14.18
C GLU A 89 3.02 -20.94 13.93
N THR A 90 3.28 -21.72 12.89
CA THR A 90 4.65 -22.12 12.52
C THR A 90 5.46 -20.92 12.04
N TRP A 91 4.82 -19.98 11.33
CA TRP A 91 5.49 -18.80 10.76
C TRP A 91 5.36 -17.58 11.67
N PHE A 92 4.31 -17.56 12.49
CA PHE A 92 3.98 -16.50 13.45
C PHE A 92 3.76 -17.08 14.85
N PRO A 93 4.79 -17.66 15.50
CA PRO A 93 4.65 -18.33 16.80
C PRO A 93 4.29 -17.37 17.93
N ALA A 94 4.70 -16.10 17.85
CA ALA A 94 4.27 -15.09 18.82
C ALA A 94 2.81 -14.64 18.57
N GLY A 95 2.25 -14.90 17.40
CA GLY A 95 1.02 -14.28 16.92
C GLY A 95 1.17 -12.77 16.70
N PHE A 96 0.06 -12.05 16.49
CA PHE A 96 0.07 -10.59 16.31
C PHE A 96 0.10 -9.85 17.64
N ARG A 97 1.24 -9.88 18.35
CA ARG A 97 1.41 -9.23 19.67
C ARG A 97 1.82 -7.75 19.64
N LEU A 98 2.22 -7.21 18.47
CA LEU A 98 2.49 -5.77 18.36
C LEU A 98 1.17 -4.99 18.34
N ASP A 99 1.16 -3.76 18.86
CA ASP A 99 -0.05 -2.92 18.97
C ASP A 99 -0.92 -2.98 17.69
N SER A 100 -2.13 -3.52 17.83
CA SER A 100 -3.14 -3.70 16.78
C SER A 100 -3.47 -2.43 15.95
N ARG A 101 -3.02 -1.24 16.39
CA ARG A 101 -3.15 0.04 15.69
C ARG A 101 -2.09 0.25 14.60
N LEU A 102 -0.97 -0.45 14.67
CA LEU A 102 0.14 -0.35 13.72
C LEU A 102 0.01 -1.37 12.58
N TRP A 103 -0.82 -2.41 12.76
CA TRP A 103 -1.02 -3.47 11.77
C TRP A 103 -2.07 -3.12 10.72
N GLY A 104 -1.62 -3.07 9.47
CA GLY A 104 -2.50 -3.16 8.31
C GLY A 104 -2.52 -4.59 7.76
N ASN A 105 -3.68 -5.02 7.28
CA ASN A 105 -3.75 -6.19 6.39
C ASN A 105 -4.10 -5.69 5.00
N ASP A 106 -3.45 -6.22 3.96
CA ASP A 106 -3.87 -5.93 2.60
C ASP A 106 -5.20 -6.65 2.31
N ASN A 107 -6.17 -5.90 1.79
CA ASN A 107 -7.53 -6.35 1.52
C ASN A 107 -7.76 -6.45 0.01
N CYS A 108 -6.77 -6.96 -0.72
CA CYS A 108 -6.87 -7.18 -2.15
C CYS A 108 -8.02 -8.14 -2.47
N PHE A 109 -8.97 -7.67 -3.27
CA PHE A 109 -10.06 -8.49 -3.75
C PHE A 109 -9.69 -9.16 -5.07
N ALA A 110 -9.80 -10.49 -5.12
CA ALA A 110 -9.69 -11.30 -6.33
C ALA A 110 -10.98 -12.10 -6.53
N ASP A 111 -11.50 -12.13 -7.76
CA ASP A 111 -12.60 -13.03 -8.11
C ASP A 111 -12.09 -14.48 -8.13
N ALA A 112 -12.90 -15.44 -7.70
CA ALA A 112 -12.49 -16.83 -7.47
C ALA A 112 -11.92 -17.53 -8.74
N ALA A 113 -12.09 -16.94 -9.92
CA ALA A 113 -11.53 -17.43 -11.19
C ALA A 113 -10.06 -17.00 -11.43
N THR A 114 -9.55 -15.98 -10.75
CA THR A 114 -8.18 -15.47 -10.90
C THR A 114 -7.55 -15.29 -9.54
N VAL A 115 -6.37 -15.87 -9.29
CA VAL A 115 -5.63 -15.75 -8.01
C VAL A 115 -5.10 -14.31 -7.76
N PHE A 116 -5.46 -13.37 -8.63
CA PHE A 116 -5.02 -11.98 -8.63
C PHE A 116 -6.24 -11.03 -8.69
N PRO A 117 -6.13 -9.82 -8.10
CA PRO A 117 -7.10 -8.76 -8.30
C PRO A 117 -7.31 -8.44 -9.78
N ASN A 118 -8.45 -7.85 -10.12
CA ASN A 118 -8.77 -7.47 -11.51
C ASN A 118 -9.16 -5.98 -11.57
N ASN A 119 -9.13 -5.41 -12.77
CA ASN A 119 -9.57 -4.05 -13.08
C ASN A 119 -10.86 -3.99 -13.92
N GLN A 120 -11.35 -5.14 -14.41
CA GLN A 120 -12.57 -5.26 -15.20
C GLN A 120 -13.63 -6.07 -14.44
N TYR A 121 -14.37 -5.39 -13.58
CA TYR A 121 -15.54 -5.98 -12.94
C TYR A 121 -16.80 -5.64 -13.72
N THR A 122 -17.63 -6.64 -14.02
CA THR A 122 -19.00 -6.40 -14.48
C THR A 122 -19.83 -5.87 -13.31
N SER A 123 -21.01 -5.30 -13.56
CA SER A 123 -21.93 -4.90 -12.49
C SER A 123 -22.28 -6.07 -11.55
N SER A 124 -22.26 -7.31 -12.06
CA SER A 124 -22.48 -8.54 -11.30
C SER A 124 -21.28 -9.01 -10.46
N THR A 125 -20.04 -8.62 -10.80
CA THR A 125 -18.81 -8.99 -10.06
C THR A 125 -18.18 -7.82 -9.30
N SER A 126 -18.82 -6.64 -9.31
CA SER A 126 -18.32 -5.43 -8.67
C SER A 126 -17.92 -5.66 -7.20
N PRO A 127 -16.71 -5.25 -6.77
CA PRO A 127 -16.26 -5.40 -5.39
C PRO A 127 -16.89 -4.35 -4.46
N ARG A 128 -17.61 -3.36 -4.99
CA ARG A 128 -18.12 -2.20 -4.23
C ARG A 128 -18.96 -2.60 -3.03
N THR A 129 -19.87 -3.55 -3.19
CA THR A 129 -20.71 -4.07 -2.08
C THR A 129 -19.85 -4.79 -1.02
N ARG A 130 -18.77 -5.46 -1.43
CA ARG A 130 -17.85 -6.13 -0.48
C ARG A 130 -17.11 -5.10 0.36
N TYR A 131 -16.58 -4.05 -0.27
CA TYR A 131 -15.93 -2.95 0.45
C TYR A 131 -16.91 -2.21 1.38
N ALA A 132 -18.16 -2.00 0.96
CA ALA A 132 -19.19 -1.42 1.83
C ALA A 132 -19.51 -2.32 3.04
N ASN A 133 -19.60 -3.64 2.83
CA ASN A 133 -19.83 -4.60 3.92
C ASN A 133 -18.64 -4.65 4.90
N MET A 134 -17.41 -4.65 4.39
CA MET A 134 -16.21 -4.57 5.22
C MET A 134 -16.17 -3.27 6.00
N THR A 135 -16.47 -2.13 5.36
CA THR A 135 -16.54 -0.82 6.02
C THR A 135 -17.51 -0.85 7.20
N LYS A 136 -18.73 -1.37 7.00
CA LYS A 136 -19.72 -1.52 8.09
C LYS A 136 -19.23 -2.44 9.21
N ALA A 137 -18.55 -3.53 8.86
CA ALA A 137 -18.01 -4.47 9.84
C ALA A 137 -16.89 -3.84 10.67
N LEU A 138 -16.04 -3.01 10.04
CA LEU A 138 -14.98 -2.26 10.70
C LEU A 138 -15.55 -1.16 11.60
N ASP A 139 -16.60 -0.45 11.17
CA ASP A 139 -17.28 0.58 11.97
C ASP A 139 -17.97 0.03 13.22
N ALA A 140 -18.38 -1.23 13.18
CA ALA A 140 -18.97 -1.91 14.33
C ALA A 140 -17.94 -2.33 15.39
N GLN A 141 -16.63 -2.17 15.13
CA GLN A 141 -15.58 -2.49 16.11
C GLN A 141 -15.35 -1.30 17.05
N ASP A 142 -14.97 -1.60 18.30
CA ASP A 142 -14.57 -0.58 19.30
C ASP A 142 -13.15 -0.03 19.07
N ARG A 143 -12.73 0.06 17.79
CA ARG A 143 -11.42 0.58 17.39
C ARG A 143 -11.49 1.17 15.99
N SER A 144 -10.78 2.27 15.79
CA SER A 144 -10.58 2.86 14.47
C SER A 144 -9.61 2.01 13.64
N VAL A 145 -9.98 1.68 12.41
CA VAL A 145 -9.14 0.92 11.46
C VAL A 145 -9.07 1.70 10.16
N LEU A 146 -7.86 2.06 9.71
CA LEU A 146 -7.73 2.60 8.36
C LEU A 146 -7.97 1.47 7.37
N PHE A 147 -9.02 1.59 6.57
CA PHE A 147 -9.33 0.62 5.53
C PHE A 147 -8.68 1.02 4.20
N GLN A 148 -7.56 0.37 3.86
CA GLN A 148 -6.90 0.55 2.58
C GLN A 148 -7.50 -0.41 1.55
N ILE A 149 -8.15 0.15 0.52
CA ILE A 149 -8.77 -0.63 -0.55
C ILE A 149 -7.70 -1.02 -1.57
N CYS A 150 -7.56 -2.32 -1.83
CA CYS A 150 -6.75 -2.85 -2.92
C CYS A 150 -7.65 -3.39 -4.04
N GLU A 151 -7.94 -2.51 -5.00
CA GLU A 151 -8.49 -2.87 -6.31
C GLU A 151 -7.61 -2.26 -7.40
N TRP A 152 -7.34 -2.92 -8.51
CA TRP A 152 -6.51 -2.37 -9.59
C TRP A 152 -7.28 -1.38 -10.50
N GLY A 153 -8.10 -0.52 -9.89
CA GLY A 153 -9.04 0.40 -10.52
C GLY A 153 -9.15 1.75 -9.78
N THR A 154 -10.36 2.20 -9.47
CA THR A 154 -10.63 3.59 -9.03
C THR A 154 -9.85 4.04 -7.79
N TRP A 155 -9.58 3.14 -6.84
CA TRP A 155 -8.85 3.49 -5.61
C TRP A 155 -7.35 3.16 -5.65
N ARG A 156 -6.97 1.96 -6.14
CA ARG A 156 -5.58 1.63 -6.49
C ARG A 156 -5.46 1.59 -8.03
N ILE A 157 -4.96 2.67 -8.61
CA ILE A 157 -5.11 2.98 -10.05
C ILE A 157 -4.12 2.19 -10.94
N GLY A 158 -3.64 1.03 -10.49
CA GLY A 158 -2.77 0.16 -11.27
C GLY A 158 -2.53 -1.20 -10.65
N ASN A 159 -2.05 -2.13 -11.49
CA ASN A 159 -1.65 -3.49 -11.11
C ASN A 159 -0.45 -3.50 -10.14
N ASP A 160 0.04 -4.68 -9.76
CA ASP A 160 1.30 -4.82 -9.01
C ASP A 160 2.47 -4.13 -9.71
N ILE A 161 3.25 -3.39 -8.91
CA ILE A 161 4.49 -2.80 -9.41
C ILE A 161 5.54 -3.90 -9.53
N VAL A 162 6.14 -4.02 -10.70
CA VAL A 162 7.30 -4.90 -10.92
C VAL A 162 8.56 -4.03 -10.97
N PRO A 163 9.74 -4.55 -10.54
CA PRO A 163 10.98 -3.78 -10.52
C PRO A 163 11.54 -3.60 -11.94
N ALA A 164 10.91 -2.74 -12.74
CA ALA A 164 11.27 -2.48 -14.13
C ALA A 164 11.06 -1.01 -14.52
N ARG A 165 11.94 -0.47 -15.37
CA ARG A 165 11.90 0.93 -15.89
C ARG A 165 10.53 1.36 -16.46
N ARG A 166 9.75 0.41 -16.99
CA ARG A 166 8.43 0.68 -17.58
C ARG A 166 7.33 0.89 -16.52
N SER A 167 7.53 0.40 -15.30
CA SER A 167 6.53 0.45 -14.23
C SER A 167 6.48 1.79 -13.51
N ILE A 168 7.55 2.60 -13.55
CA ILE A 168 7.61 3.97 -13.00
C ILE A 168 6.55 4.87 -13.66
N PHE A 169 6.22 4.63 -14.93
CA PHE A 169 5.21 5.39 -15.68
C PHE A 169 3.87 4.64 -15.83
N GLN A 170 3.80 3.36 -15.46
CA GLN A 170 2.60 2.51 -15.65
C GLN A 170 1.83 2.20 -14.37
N THR A 171 2.43 2.38 -13.19
CA THR A 171 1.79 2.07 -11.91
C THR A 171 2.09 3.23 -10.96
N LEU A 172 1.06 3.91 -10.43
CA LEU A 172 1.19 5.16 -9.64
C LEU A 172 0.93 5.02 -8.13
N ASN A 173 0.69 3.80 -7.60
CA ASN A 173 0.07 3.64 -6.25
C ASN A 173 0.75 2.75 -5.18
N GLN A 174 1.96 2.20 -5.36
CA GLN A 174 2.84 1.68 -4.29
C GLN A 174 4.33 2.10 -4.40
N ALA A 175 4.86 2.78 -3.38
CA ALA A 175 6.30 3.06 -3.28
C ALA A 175 7.04 1.76 -2.97
N VAL A 176 8.22 1.49 -3.56
CA VAL A 176 9.22 0.58 -2.96
C VAL A 176 10.63 0.93 -3.47
N PRO A 177 11.63 1.06 -2.57
CA PRO A 177 12.99 0.66 -2.89
C PRO A 177 13.03 -0.87 -3.00
N GLN A 178 13.07 -1.40 -4.23
CA GLN A 178 13.52 -2.78 -4.44
C GLN A 178 15.03 -2.71 -4.63
N ALA A 179 15.78 -3.64 -4.03
CA ALA A 179 17.24 -3.65 -3.93
C ALA A 179 18.01 -3.71 -5.27
N SER A 180 17.39 -3.41 -6.41
CA SER A 180 18.00 -3.34 -7.74
C SER A 180 18.24 -1.92 -8.27
N TYR A 181 17.74 -0.86 -7.62
CA TYR A 181 17.96 0.53 -8.07
C TYR A 181 18.15 1.50 -6.90
N ALA A 182 19.40 1.76 -6.51
CA ALA A 182 19.74 2.89 -5.64
C ALA A 182 20.21 4.07 -6.51
N GLY A 183 19.70 5.28 -6.29
CA GLY A 183 20.17 6.49 -6.99
C GLY A 183 19.07 7.33 -7.66
N PRO A 184 19.32 7.92 -8.85
CA PRO A 184 18.41 8.87 -9.50
C PRO A 184 17.01 8.33 -9.81
N GLU A 185 16.90 7.06 -10.20
CA GLU A 185 15.61 6.43 -10.49
C GLU A 185 14.75 6.32 -9.22
N GLU A 186 15.35 5.94 -8.10
CA GLU A 186 14.67 5.85 -6.80
C GLU A 186 14.23 7.24 -6.32
N GLN A 187 15.08 8.26 -6.49
CA GLN A 187 14.74 9.65 -6.18
C GLN A 187 13.54 10.14 -7.00
N THR A 188 13.53 9.82 -8.30
CA THR A 188 12.45 10.21 -9.22
C THR A 188 11.15 9.54 -8.82
N HIS A 189 11.19 8.23 -8.56
CA HIS A 189 10.03 7.45 -8.13
C HIS A 189 9.43 8.01 -6.84
N PHE A 190 10.27 8.18 -5.81
CA PHE A 190 9.82 8.69 -4.51
C PHE A 190 9.23 10.10 -4.60
N SER A 191 9.89 10.99 -5.34
CA SER A 191 9.43 12.37 -5.52
C SER A 191 8.11 12.44 -6.28
N MET A 192 7.96 11.66 -7.36
CA MET A 192 6.71 11.63 -8.13
C MET A 192 5.54 11.09 -7.30
N TRP A 193 5.78 10.07 -6.47
CA TRP A 193 4.77 9.57 -5.53
C TRP A 193 4.34 10.61 -4.51
N ALA A 194 5.31 11.32 -3.95
CA ALA A 194 5.07 12.36 -2.99
C ALA A 194 4.20 13.47 -3.59
N ILE A 195 4.52 13.89 -4.82
CA ILE A 195 3.76 14.90 -5.58
C ILE A 195 2.31 14.48 -5.79
N LEU A 196 2.08 13.21 -6.09
CA LEU A 196 0.75 12.65 -6.37
C LEU A 196 -0.08 12.38 -5.11
N LYS A 197 0.44 12.70 -3.92
CA LYS A 197 -0.21 12.40 -2.63
C LYS A 197 -0.50 10.91 -2.46
N SER A 198 0.32 10.06 -3.08
CA SER A 198 0.21 8.60 -2.90
C SER A 198 0.69 8.20 -1.49
N PRO A 199 0.17 7.09 -0.92
CA PRO A 199 0.73 6.49 0.28
C PRO A 199 2.24 6.20 0.16
N LEU A 200 3.02 6.62 1.15
CA LEU A 200 4.47 6.35 1.19
C LEU A 200 4.72 5.09 2.03
N VAL A 201 4.47 3.93 1.42
CA VAL A 201 4.68 2.62 2.04
C VAL A 201 5.97 2.02 1.51
N ILE A 202 6.92 1.67 2.38
CA ILE A 202 8.18 1.04 1.99
C ILE A 202 7.97 -0.46 1.77
N GLY A 203 8.36 -1.02 0.64
CA GLY A 203 8.27 -2.49 0.42
C GLY A 203 9.60 -3.22 0.32
N GLY A 204 10.71 -2.52 0.57
CA GLY A 204 12.05 -3.12 0.60
C GLY A 204 12.38 -3.63 2.00
N ALA A 205 13.29 -4.60 2.10
CA ALA A 205 13.85 -4.99 3.39
C ALA A 205 14.59 -3.81 4.04
N LEU A 206 14.08 -3.37 5.19
CA LEU A 206 14.78 -2.44 6.08
C LEU A 206 15.92 -3.16 6.79
N LYS A 207 15.60 -4.33 7.35
CA LYS A 207 16.54 -5.22 8.03
C LYS A 207 16.00 -6.64 8.12
N ASP A 208 16.77 -7.60 7.61
CA ASP A 208 16.64 -9.02 7.90
C ASP A 208 18.03 -9.67 8.10
N ASP A 209 18.06 -11.01 8.15
CA ASP A 209 19.28 -11.80 8.38
C ASP A 209 20.32 -11.63 7.27
N TRP A 210 19.89 -11.30 6.06
CA TRP A 210 20.74 -11.29 4.86
C TRP A 210 20.92 -9.90 4.25
N THR A 211 19.97 -9.00 4.51
CA THR A 211 19.83 -7.72 3.83
C THR A 211 19.57 -6.60 4.83
N SER A 212 20.08 -5.41 4.51
CA SER A 212 19.72 -4.17 5.19
C SER A 212 19.58 -3.05 4.18
N MET A 213 18.77 -2.06 4.51
CA MET A 213 18.59 -0.87 3.67
C MET A 213 19.92 -0.18 3.35
N GLY A 214 20.16 0.09 2.07
CA GLY A 214 21.31 0.85 1.61
C GLY A 214 21.22 2.33 2.06
N LYS A 215 22.38 2.96 2.30
CA LYS A 215 22.46 4.36 2.73
C LYS A 215 21.80 5.33 1.74
N THR A 216 21.92 5.07 0.44
CA THR A 216 21.31 5.89 -0.61
C THR A 216 19.78 5.82 -0.54
N SER A 217 19.21 4.62 -0.46
CA SER A 217 17.76 4.46 -0.33
C SER A 217 17.23 5.07 0.96
N LEU A 218 17.97 4.90 2.06
CA LEU A 218 17.61 5.54 3.33
C LEU A 218 17.63 7.06 3.24
N SER A 219 18.60 7.68 2.57
CA SER A 219 18.65 9.14 2.44
C SER A 219 17.49 9.69 1.59
N ILE A 220 17.00 8.91 0.62
CA ILE A 220 15.82 9.25 -0.19
C ILE A 220 14.56 9.17 0.68
N LEU A 221 14.36 8.05 1.37
CA LEU A 221 13.22 7.82 2.25
C LEU A 221 13.20 8.71 3.50
N THR A 222 14.30 9.39 3.81
CA THR A 222 14.38 10.34 4.95
C THR A 222 14.38 11.80 4.51
N ASN A 223 14.13 12.08 3.21
CA ASN A 223 14.07 13.44 2.71
C ASN A 223 12.83 14.17 3.24
N LYS A 224 13.05 15.07 4.21
CA LYS A 224 11.99 15.80 4.92
C LYS A 224 11.22 16.77 4.02
N ASP A 225 11.84 17.31 2.97
CA ASP A 225 11.16 18.26 2.08
C ASP A 225 10.15 17.53 1.20
N VAL A 226 10.53 16.37 0.66
CA VAL A 226 9.65 15.51 -0.15
C VAL A 226 8.52 14.94 0.70
N ILE A 227 8.84 14.45 1.91
CA ILE A 227 7.84 13.97 2.87
C ILE A 227 6.91 15.11 3.30
N GLY A 228 7.47 16.27 3.62
CA GLY A 228 6.71 17.45 4.01
C GLY A 228 5.75 17.89 2.91
N PHE A 229 6.17 17.85 1.64
CA PHE A 229 5.27 18.09 0.51
C PHE A 229 4.14 17.06 0.46
N ASN A 230 4.42 15.76 0.64
CA ASN A 230 3.39 14.71 0.61
C ASN A 230 2.40 14.87 1.78
N GLN A 231 2.88 15.25 2.96
CA GLN A 231 2.13 15.30 4.22
C GLN A 231 1.49 16.67 4.52
N GLY A 232 1.81 17.75 3.79
CA GLY A 232 1.20 19.07 3.94
C GLY A 232 -0.03 19.28 3.07
#